data_AF-B0X2G1-F1
#
_entry.id   AF-B0X2G1-F1
#
_cell.length_a   1.000
_cell.length_b   1.000
_cell.length_c   1.000
_cell.angle_alpha   90.00
_cell.angle_beta   90.00
_cell.angle_gamma   90.00
#
_symmetry.space_group_name_H-M   'P 1'
#
loop_
_entity.id
_entity.type
_entity.pdbx_description
1 polymer ?
#
loop_
_entity_poly.entity_id
_entity_poly.type
_entity_poly.pdbx_seq_one_letter_code
_entity_poly.pdbx_strand_id
1 'polypeptide(L)'
;MTYLVLFSSETVALREWTAKRWTLVRIIDGTGDSAANCPKRVSFEDALTLAKFGRFNYALIAIAGTVLAAVMLEMLSISYVIAVAECDLELTSGQKGILGAMALAGTIAGSHLWGFLADTLGRRKVIIPTLLMTNAVSFASSMMTNFWMITICRFLTGFFQIQLILGEAEVQPSRDHSKGVKAVLELIWNQTAPLFKRPYLHKTILMCFLQFGTYITAHGMFMFFPGLLDQLVKAQEAGIDRITLCDIVYAHNPLEASGQSTCTQSLSLATYGYSITLDIIYVLGFLVIGLLVNAVGRLAILVFVFTGCGACGVLAILVDIPLLSMWLYIMMMMSGFTVSVVSAVTVDLFPTSLRAMAVGISLMCGRIGGVFGTNLAGLLLDSQCELTFGITCSILLLCSVLSFFIPNINKKVQPESS
;
A
#
# COMPACT_ATOMS: atom_id res chain seq x y z
N MET A 1 -23.29 -7.16 28.46
CA MET A 1 -23.84 -5.81 28.30
C MET A 1 -23.27 -5.23 27.02
N THR A 2 -24.12 -5.00 26.02
CA THR A 2 -23.73 -4.47 24.71
C THR A 2 -24.17 -3.02 24.68
N TYR A 3 -23.22 -2.09 24.60
CA TYR A 3 -23.53 -0.67 24.46
C TYR A 3 -23.41 -0.27 22.98
N LEU A 4 -24.43 0.39 22.43
CA LEU A 4 -24.35 1.03 21.12
C LEU A 4 -24.11 2.53 21.35
N VAL A 5 -22.99 3.07 20.86
CA VAL A 5 -22.68 4.50 20.96
C VAL A 5 -23.21 5.19 19.71
N LEU A 6 -24.12 6.16 19.86
CA LEU A 6 -24.62 7.00 18.76
C LEU A 6 -24.01 8.40 18.89
N PHE A 7 -23.35 8.86 17.81
CA PHE A 7 -22.74 10.19 17.74
C PHE A 7 -23.67 11.17 17.02
N SER A 8 -23.98 12.29 17.67
CA SER A 8 -24.53 13.52 17.07
C SER A 8 -23.59 14.67 17.42
N SER A 9 -23.58 15.75 16.63
CA SER A 9 -22.52 16.78 16.62
C SER A 9 -22.23 17.49 17.94
N GLU A 10 -23.03 17.26 18.99
CA GLU A 10 -22.83 17.89 20.31
C GLU A 10 -23.00 16.93 21.52
N THR A 11 -23.25 15.62 21.33
CA THR A 11 -23.47 14.67 22.44
C THR A 11 -23.13 13.21 22.10
N VAL A 12 -22.51 12.50 23.07
CA VAL A 12 -22.28 11.04 23.04
C VAL A 12 -23.40 10.34 23.81
N ALA A 13 -24.20 9.51 23.14
CA ALA A 13 -25.25 8.71 23.80
C ALA A 13 -24.81 7.24 23.92
N LEU A 14 -24.74 6.71 25.15
CA LEU A 14 -24.54 5.30 25.44
C LEU A 14 -25.89 4.58 25.51
N ARG A 15 -26.12 3.58 24.65
CA ARG A 15 -27.39 2.84 24.56
C ARG A 15 -27.21 1.45 25.16
N GLU A 16 -27.83 1.17 26.30
CA GLU A 16 -27.73 -0.13 26.99
C GLU A 16 -28.82 -1.11 26.53
N TRP A 17 -28.43 -2.35 26.21
CA TRP A 17 -29.37 -3.41 25.81
C TRP A 17 -29.82 -4.22 27.04
N THR A 18 -30.86 -3.78 27.73
CA THR A 18 -31.64 -4.60 28.67
C THR A 18 -33.00 -4.95 28.05
N ALA A 19 -33.34 -6.24 28.12
CA ALA A 19 -34.43 -6.88 27.41
C ALA A 19 -35.73 -6.04 27.29
N LYS A 20 -36.14 -5.78 26.05
CA LYS A 20 -37.48 -5.35 25.58
C LYS A 20 -37.88 -3.87 25.62
N ARG A 21 -37.03 -2.90 25.97
CA ARG A 21 -37.37 -1.48 25.74
C ARG A 21 -36.14 -0.61 25.52
N TRP A 22 -36.18 0.27 24.52
CA TRP A 22 -35.13 1.26 24.27
C TRP A 22 -35.24 2.38 25.30
N THR A 23 -34.28 2.47 26.23
CA THR A 23 -34.20 3.59 27.17
C THR A 23 -33.14 4.56 26.66
N LEU A 24 -33.55 5.79 26.33
CA LEU A 24 -32.62 6.87 26.01
C LEU A 24 -31.97 7.28 27.34
N VAL A 25 -30.66 7.07 27.49
CA VAL A 25 -29.92 7.73 28.57
C VAL A 25 -29.84 9.21 28.20
N ARG A 26 -30.82 10.01 28.67
CA ARG A 26 -30.74 11.47 28.61
C ARG A 26 -29.57 11.90 29.49
N ILE A 27 -28.60 12.60 28.90
CA ILE A 27 -27.79 13.54 29.66
C ILE A 27 -28.78 14.64 30.07
N ILE A 28 -28.99 14.80 31.37
CA ILE A 28 -30.02 15.67 31.95
C ILE A 28 -29.64 17.12 31.67
N ASP A 29 -30.42 17.84 30.86
CA ASP A 29 -30.45 19.31 30.89
C ASP A 29 -31.05 19.73 32.23
N GLY A 30 -30.24 20.37 33.06
CA GLY A 30 -30.68 20.95 34.33
C GLY A 30 -30.88 22.45 34.19
N THR A 31 -32.13 22.90 34.09
CA THR A 31 -32.51 24.14 34.77
C THR A 31 -32.62 23.81 36.26
N GLY A 32 -31.67 24.30 37.07
CA GLY A 32 -31.74 24.21 38.53
C GLY A 32 -30.40 23.92 39.21
N ASP A 33 -29.75 25.01 39.63
CA ASP A 33 -28.84 25.19 40.78
C ASP A 33 -28.05 23.98 41.33
N SER A 34 -26.73 23.97 41.06
CA SER A 34 -25.66 23.97 42.08
C SER A 34 -24.30 23.61 41.46
N ALA A 35 -23.33 24.49 41.64
CA ALA A 35 -22.00 24.49 41.01
C ALA A 35 -20.99 23.47 41.57
N ALA A 36 -21.33 22.18 41.63
CA ALA A 36 -20.42 21.15 42.17
C ALA A 36 -20.29 19.84 41.37
N ASN A 37 -20.91 19.71 40.19
CA ASN A 37 -20.75 18.48 39.40
C ASN A 37 -20.87 18.75 37.90
N CYS A 38 -19.83 19.36 37.31
CA CYS A 38 -19.69 19.41 35.87
C CYS A 38 -19.48 17.97 35.35
N PRO A 39 -20.32 17.44 34.44
CA PRO A 39 -19.97 16.19 33.77
C PRO A 39 -18.68 16.43 32.98
N LYS A 40 -17.62 15.71 33.35
CA LYS A 40 -16.33 15.75 32.63
C LYS A 40 -16.60 15.51 31.15
N ARG A 41 -16.15 16.42 30.28
CA ARG A 41 -16.05 16.13 28.84
C ARG A 41 -15.08 14.96 28.70
N VAL A 42 -15.61 13.79 28.39
CA VAL A 42 -14.82 12.59 28.12
C VAL A 42 -14.33 12.69 26.68
N SER A 43 -13.02 12.53 26.46
CA SER A 43 -12.46 12.54 25.09
C SER A 43 -13.06 11.38 24.28
N PHE A 44 -13.13 11.55 22.96
CA PHE A 44 -13.54 10.47 22.06
C PHE A 44 -12.69 9.19 22.26
N GLU A 45 -11.40 9.37 22.52
CA GLU A 45 -10.48 8.25 22.84
C GLU A 45 -10.85 7.57 24.16
N ASP A 46 -11.21 8.31 25.20
CA ASP A 46 -11.63 7.75 26.49
C ASP A 46 -12.93 6.94 26.34
N ALA A 47 -13.88 7.44 25.54
CA ALA A 47 -15.12 6.70 25.24
C ALA A 47 -14.86 5.40 24.46
N LEU A 48 -13.86 5.40 23.57
CA LEU A 48 -13.41 4.20 22.84
C LEU A 48 -12.73 3.18 23.76
N THR A 49 -11.89 3.62 24.71
CA THR A 49 -11.27 2.69 25.67
C THR A 49 -12.29 2.06 26.62
N LEU A 50 -13.38 2.76 26.92
CA LEU A 50 -14.51 2.25 27.70
C LEU A 50 -15.41 1.29 26.90
N ALA A 51 -15.45 1.42 25.57
CA ALA A 51 -16.21 0.55 24.68
C ALA A 51 -15.49 -0.79 24.47
N LYS A 52 -16.00 -1.86 25.10
CA LYS A 52 -15.45 -3.22 24.94
C LYS A 52 -15.64 -3.74 23.50
N PHE A 53 -14.67 -4.50 23.00
CA PHE A 53 -14.77 -5.19 21.71
C PHE A 53 -15.85 -6.28 21.72
N GLY A 54 -16.91 -6.08 20.95
CA GLY A 54 -17.98 -7.07 20.74
C GLY A 54 -17.75 -7.97 19.52
N ARG A 55 -18.61 -8.98 19.35
CA ARG A 55 -18.60 -9.89 18.18
C ARG A 55 -18.71 -9.15 16.83
N PHE A 56 -19.42 -8.02 16.82
CA PHE A 56 -19.52 -7.16 15.64
C PHE A 56 -18.17 -6.58 15.19
N ASN A 57 -17.33 -6.14 16.14
CA ASN A 57 -16.03 -5.55 15.82
C ASN A 57 -15.08 -6.61 15.23
N TYR A 58 -15.07 -7.83 15.79
CA TYR A 58 -14.32 -8.94 15.21
C TYR A 58 -14.80 -9.32 13.81
N ALA A 59 -16.13 -9.36 13.59
CA ALA A 59 -16.69 -9.61 12.26
C ALA A 59 -16.30 -8.51 11.26
N LEU A 60 -16.31 -7.25 11.69
CA LEU A 60 -15.92 -6.12 10.85
C LEU A 60 -14.43 -6.17 10.47
N ILE A 61 -13.55 -6.46 11.43
CA ILE A 61 -12.11 -6.61 11.20
C ILE A 61 -11.85 -7.77 10.24
N ALA A 62 -12.52 -8.91 10.42
CA ALA A 62 -12.38 -10.05 9.52
C ALA A 62 -12.80 -9.71 8.09
N ILE A 63 -13.95 -9.06 7.91
CA ILE A 63 -14.42 -8.63 6.58
C ILE A 63 -13.44 -7.63 5.95
N ALA A 64 -13.03 -6.59 6.68
CA ALA A 64 -12.06 -5.62 6.19
C ALA A 64 -10.72 -6.26 5.80
N GLY A 65 -10.23 -7.21 6.61
CA GLY A 65 -9.03 -7.98 6.34
C GLY A 65 -9.14 -8.82 5.06
N THR A 66 -10.27 -9.50 4.85
CA THR A 66 -10.49 -10.27 3.61
C THR A 66 -10.56 -9.39 2.36
N VAL A 67 -11.16 -8.20 2.46
CA VAL A 67 -11.18 -7.23 1.35
C VAL A 67 -9.77 -6.73 1.04
N LEU A 68 -8.99 -6.40 2.06
CA LEU A 68 -7.60 -5.98 1.88
C LEU A 68 -6.74 -7.10 1.26
N ALA A 69 -6.93 -8.34 1.70
CA ALA A 69 -6.23 -9.50 1.15
C ALA A 69 -6.57 -9.72 -0.33
N ALA A 70 -7.86 -9.65 -0.71
CA ALA A 70 -8.29 -9.76 -2.10
C ALA A 70 -7.66 -8.67 -2.99
N VAL A 71 -7.55 -7.44 -2.48
CA VAL A 71 -6.89 -6.35 -3.20
C VAL A 71 -5.40 -6.62 -3.39
N MET A 72 -4.70 -7.11 -2.37
CA MET A 72 -3.28 -7.46 -2.49
C MET A 72 -3.04 -8.61 -3.48
N LEU A 73 -3.90 -9.64 -3.48
CA LEU A 73 -3.84 -10.74 -4.45
C LEU A 73 -3.95 -10.24 -5.89
N GLU A 74 -4.86 -9.30 -6.16
CA GLU A 74 -5.02 -8.71 -7.49
C GLU A 74 -3.77 -7.92 -7.92
N MET A 75 -3.15 -7.17 -7.00
CA MET A 75 -1.95 -6.37 -7.31
C MET A 75 -0.71 -7.22 -7.59
N LEU A 76 -0.55 -8.36 -6.90
CA LEU A 76 0.67 -9.17 -6.99
C LEU A 76 0.59 -10.24 -8.08
N SER A 77 -0.60 -10.80 -8.33
CA SER A 77 -0.80 -11.89 -9.30
C SER A 77 -0.40 -11.52 -10.73
N ILE A 78 -0.53 -10.25 -11.11
CA ILE A 78 -0.25 -9.79 -12.48
C ILE A 78 1.21 -10.01 -12.92
N SER A 79 2.16 -9.96 -11.99
CA SER A 79 3.58 -10.23 -12.25
C SER A 79 3.81 -11.65 -12.79
N TYR A 80 3.08 -12.63 -12.27
CA TYR A 80 3.15 -14.04 -12.70
C TYR A 80 2.45 -14.26 -14.04
N VAL A 81 1.27 -13.66 -14.20
CA VAL A 81 0.50 -13.77 -15.45
C VAL A 81 1.32 -13.24 -16.62
N ILE A 82 2.01 -12.11 -16.44
CA ILE A 82 2.80 -11.46 -17.49
C ILE A 82 4.07 -12.25 -17.82
N ALA A 83 4.72 -12.85 -16.83
CA ALA A 83 5.88 -13.69 -17.08
C ALA A 83 5.54 -14.92 -17.93
N VAL A 84 4.37 -15.55 -17.72
CA VAL A 84 3.91 -16.67 -18.55
C VAL A 84 3.42 -16.20 -19.92
N ALA A 85 2.67 -15.10 -19.98
CA ALA A 85 2.06 -14.60 -21.22
C ALA A 85 3.03 -13.87 -22.17
N GLU A 86 4.33 -13.83 -21.83
CA GLU A 86 5.36 -13.13 -22.60
C GLU A 86 5.46 -13.62 -24.05
N CYS A 87 5.55 -14.94 -24.26
CA CYS A 87 5.63 -15.51 -25.61
C CYS A 87 4.28 -15.46 -26.35
N ASP A 88 3.17 -15.68 -25.65
CA ASP A 88 1.83 -15.76 -26.26
C ASP A 88 1.35 -14.42 -26.83
N LEU A 89 1.74 -13.32 -26.18
CA LEU A 89 1.36 -11.95 -26.55
C LEU A 89 2.52 -11.16 -27.18
N GLU A 90 3.67 -11.81 -27.40
CA GLU A 90 4.90 -11.19 -27.92
C GLU A 90 5.26 -9.87 -27.18
N LEU A 91 5.24 -9.93 -25.84
CA LEU A 91 5.38 -8.72 -25.01
C LEU A 91 6.83 -8.25 -24.92
N THR A 92 7.04 -6.99 -25.29
CA THR A 92 8.28 -6.26 -24.96
C THR A 92 8.35 -5.94 -23.47
N SER A 93 9.56 -5.79 -22.91
CA SER A 93 9.73 -5.43 -21.49
C SER A 93 9.11 -4.08 -21.12
N GLY A 94 9.09 -3.12 -22.06
CA GLY A 94 8.36 -1.86 -21.90
C GLY A 94 6.85 -2.08 -21.77
N GLN A 95 6.26 -2.98 -22.56
CA GLN A 95 4.84 -3.34 -22.46
C GLN A 95 4.51 -4.05 -21.14
N LYS A 96 5.40 -4.91 -20.63
CA LYS A 96 5.26 -5.49 -19.29
C LYS A 96 5.22 -4.38 -18.23
N GLY A 97 6.13 -3.41 -18.32
CA GLY A 97 6.18 -2.24 -17.43
C GLY A 97 4.90 -1.39 -17.45
N ILE A 98 4.36 -1.12 -18.64
CA ILE A 98 3.06 -0.43 -18.82
C ILE A 98 1.94 -1.23 -18.17
N LEU A 99 1.87 -2.54 -18.43
CA LEU A 99 0.79 -3.39 -17.96
C LEU A 99 0.76 -3.49 -16.42
N GLY A 100 1.93 -3.56 -15.79
CA GLY A 100 2.08 -3.47 -14.33
C GLY A 100 1.71 -2.10 -13.76
N ALA A 101 1.93 -1.02 -14.51
CA ALA A 101 1.63 0.35 -14.09
C ALA A 101 0.13 0.70 -14.13
N MET A 102 -0.62 0.16 -15.10
CA MET A 102 -1.98 0.61 -15.37
C MET A 102 -2.95 0.36 -14.21
N ALA A 103 -2.76 -0.71 -13.43
CA ALA A 103 -3.57 -0.95 -12.23
C ALA A 103 -3.39 0.16 -11.20
N LEU A 104 -2.13 0.55 -10.90
CA LEU A 104 -1.83 1.65 -9.99
C LEU A 104 -2.32 3.00 -10.53
N ALA A 105 -2.16 3.24 -11.84
CA ALA A 105 -2.69 4.44 -12.50
C ALA A 105 -4.21 4.54 -12.38
N GLY A 106 -4.92 3.42 -12.56
CA GLY A 106 -6.35 3.30 -12.32
C GLY A 106 -6.71 3.65 -10.88
N THR A 107 -6.00 3.09 -9.90
CA THR A 107 -6.28 3.38 -8.48
C THR A 107 -6.04 4.85 -8.13
N ILE A 108 -5.03 5.50 -8.71
CA ILE A 108 -4.81 6.94 -8.53
C ILE A 108 -6.00 7.73 -9.09
N ALA A 109 -6.42 7.42 -10.32
CA ALA A 109 -7.53 8.11 -10.99
C ALA A 109 -8.88 7.91 -10.25
N GLY A 110 -9.15 6.71 -9.73
CA GLY A 110 -10.40 6.38 -9.04
C GLY A 110 -10.46 6.84 -7.58
N SER A 111 -9.32 6.99 -6.92
CA SER A 111 -9.22 7.21 -5.47
C SER A 111 -10.07 8.37 -4.93
N HIS A 112 -10.06 9.52 -5.60
CA HIS A 112 -10.78 10.72 -5.17
C HIS A 112 -12.30 10.60 -5.40
N LEU A 113 -12.69 10.01 -6.53
CA LEU A 113 -14.10 9.81 -6.88
C LEU A 113 -14.79 8.88 -5.88
N TRP A 114 -14.19 7.72 -5.63
CA TRP A 114 -14.79 6.73 -4.73
C TRP A 114 -14.74 7.15 -3.27
N GLY A 115 -13.71 7.91 -2.85
CA GLY A 115 -13.67 8.54 -1.52
C GLY A 115 -14.87 9.47 -1.30
N PHE A 116 -15.07 10.42 -2.21
CA PHE A 116 -16.21 11.35 -2.14
C PHE A 116 -17.58 10.64 -2.17
N LEU A 117 -17.74 9.65 -3.06
CA LEU A 117 -18.99 8.89 -3.14
C LEU A 117 -19.27 8.11 -1.84
N ALA A 118 -18.23 7.62 -1.18
CA ALA A 118 -18.39 6.86 0.06
C ALA A 118 -18.76 7.72 1.26
N ASP A 119 -18.27 8.96 1.29
CA ASP A 119 -18.60 9.93 2.33
C ASP A 119 -20.01 10.50 2.14
N THR A 120 -20.52 10.56 0.90
CA THR A 120 -21.86 11.09 0.60
C THR A 120 -22.98 10.04 0.58
N LEU A 121 -22.75 8.88 -0.05
CA LEU A 121 -23.76 7.81 -0.20
C LEU A 121 -23.67 6.77 0.93
N GLY A 122 -22.59 6.79 1.70
CA GLY A 122 -22.25 5.84 2.74
C GLY A 122 -21.36 4.69 2.23
N ARG A 123 -20.33 4.37 3.01
CA ARG A 123 -19.27 3.40 2.65
C ARG A 123 -19.78 2.05 2.15
N ARG A 124 -20.78 1.44 2.82
CA ARG A 124 -21.31 0.12 2.42
C ARG A 124 -21.90 0.11 1.01
N LYS A 125 -22.59 1.20 0.62
CA LYS A 125 -23.22 1.30 -0.70
C LYS A 125 -22.21 1.53 -1.82
N VAL A 126 -20.98 1.94 -1.49
CA VAL A 126 -19.91 2.17 -2.47
C VAL A 126 -18.94 0.98 -2.52
N ILE A 127 -18.56 0.40 -1.39
CA ILE A 127 -17.62 -0.74 -1.31
C ILE A 127 -18.18 -1.98 -2.03
N ILE A 128 -19.44 -2.33 -1.81
CA ILE A 128 -20.03 -3.55 -2.40
C ILE A 128 -20.03 -3.52 -3.94
N PRO A 129 -20.62 -2.51 -4.62
CA PRO A 129 -20.70 -2.52 -6.09
C PRO A 129 -19.33 -2.40 -6.76
N THR A 130 -18.40 -1.65 -6.19
CA THR A 130 -17.05 -1.49 -6.77
C THR A 130 -16.21 -2.75 -6.62
N LEU A 131 -16.34 -3.49 -5.51
CA LEU A 131 -15.71 -4.79 -5.35
C LEU A 131 -16.25 -5.79 -6.39
N LEU A 132 -17.58 -5.83 -6.58
CA LEU A 132 -18.20 -6.68 -7.62
C LEU A 132 -17.75 -6.28 -9.02
N MET A 133 -17.68 -4.98 -9.32
CA MET A 133 -17.22 -4.47 -10.61
C MET A 133 -15.74 -4.81 -10.86
N THR A 134 -14.88 -4.67 -9.84
CA THR A 134 -13.46 -5.03 -9.94
C THR A 134 -13.29 -6.50 -10.33
N ASN A 135 -14.04 -7.40 -9.68
CA ASN A 135 -14.01 -8.83 -10.00
C ASN A 135 -14.58 -9.12 -11.39
N ALA A 136 -15.68 -8.47 -11.79
CA ALA A 136 -16.27 -8.63 -13.11
C ALA A 136 -15.32 -8.20 -14.24
N VAL A 137 -14.64 -7.05 -14.06
CA VAL A 137 -13.64 -6.56 -15.01
C VAL A 137 -12.38 -7.44 -15.01
N SER A 138 -11.93 -7.94 -13.86
CA SER A 138 -10.77 -8.86 -13.81
C SER A 138 -11.08 -10.19 -14.50
N PHE A 139 -12.30 -10.72 -14.31
CA PHE A 139 -12.77 -11.89 -15.05
C PHE A 139 -12.80 -11.61 -16.56
N ALA A 140 -13.40 -10.50 -17.00
CA ALA A 140 -13.41 -10.12 -18.41
C ALA A 140 -11.98 -9.98 -18.98
N SER A 141 -11.06 -9.41 -18.19
CA SER A 141 -9.65 -9.26 -18.56
C SER A 141 -8.95 -10.60 -18.83
N SER A 142 -9.36 -11.69 -18.17
CA SER A 142 -8.78 -13.03 -18.41
C SER A 142 -9.16 -13.63 -19.76
N MET A 143 -10.21 -13.11 -20.40
CA MET A 143 -10.68 -13.54 -21.71
C MET A 143 -10.06 -12.71 -22.86
N MET A 144 -9.30 -11.66 -22.53
CA MET A 144 -8.73 -10.75 -23.53
C MET A 144 -7.42 -11.30 -24.06
N THR A 145 -7.29 -11.36 -25.39
CA THR A 145 -6.09 -11.85 -26.09
C THR A 145 -5.28 -10.73 -26.73
N ASN A 146 -5.73 -9.48 -26.62
CA ASN A 146 -5.04 -8.33 -27.18
C ASN A 146 -4.42 -7.47 -26.07
N PHE A 147 -3.15 -7.08 -26.24
CA PHE A 147 -2.42 -6.23 -25.30
C PHE A 147 -3.21 -4.99 -24.86
N TRP A 148 -3.79 -4.24 -25.81
CA TRP A 148 -4.51 -3.00 -25.50
C TRP A 148 -5.80 -3.26 -24.71
N MET A 149 -6.50 -4.37 -25.00
CA MET A 149 -7.71 -4.75 -24.27
C MET A 149 -7.38 -5.13 -22.83
N ILE A 150 -6.33 -5.94 -22.61
CA ILE A 150 -5.85 -6.28 -21.26
C ILE A 150 -5.45 -5.00 -20.52
N THR A 151 -4.70 -4.10 -21.17
CA THR A 151 -4.25 -2.82 -20.60
C THR A 151 -5.41 -1.94 -20.13
N ILE A 152 -6.45 -1.79 -20.95
CA ILE A 152 -7.65 -1.02 -20.59
C ILE A 152 -8.41 -1.70 -19.44
N CYS A 153 -8.59 -3.02 -19.51
CA CYS A 153 -9.24 -3.77 -18.43
C CYS A 153 -8.45 -3.63 -17.12
N ARG A 154 -7.12 -3.68 -17.14
CA ARG A 154 -6.27 -3.49 -15.95
C ARG A 154 -6.43 -2.09 -15.36
N PHE A 155 -6.48 -1.06 -16.20
CA PHE A 155 -6.80 0.30 -15.73
C PHE A 155 -8.17 0.33 -15.05
N LEU A 156 -9.19 -0.28 -15.65
CA LEU A 156 -10.53 -0.35 -15.08
C LEU A 156 -10.56 -1.15 -13.77
N THR A 157 -9.85 -2.29 -13.66
CA THR A 157 -9.73 -3.03 -12.40
C THR A 157 -9.16 -2.13 -11.31
N GLY A 158 -8.07 -1.40 -11.59
CA GLY A 158 -7.47 -0.45 -10.65
C GLY A 158 -8.38 0.73 -10.32
N PHE A 159 -9.14 1.24 -11.30
CA PHE A 159 -10.08 2.34 -11.11
C PHE A 159 -11.22 1.99 -10.17
N PHE A 160 -11.77 0.78 -10.27
CA PHE A 160 -12.80 0.29 -9.36
C PHE A 160 -12.24 -0.23 -8.03
N GLN A 161 -10.91 -0.41 -7.94
CA GLN A 161 -10.26 -0.90 -6.73
C GLN A 161 -10.31 0.14 -5.61
N ILE A 162 -11.10 -0.15 -4.59
CA ILE A 162 -11.24 0.70 -3.41
C ILE A 162 -10.18 0.32 -2.37
N GLN A 163 -8.97 0.84 -2.54
CA GLN A 163 -7.92 0.71 -1.53
C GLN A 163 -7.96 1.84 -0.49
N LEU A 164 -8.62 2.97 -0.78
CA LEU A 164 -8.53 4.18 0.06
C LEU A 164 -9.52 4.22 1.25
N ILE A 165 -10.72 3.65 1.10
CA ILE A 165 -11.83 3.81 2.08
C ILE A 165 -11.62 3.04 3.38
N LEU A 166 -10.81 1.97 3.36
CA LEU A 166 -10.61 1.13 4.55
C LEU A 166 -9.58 1.67 5.54
N GLY A 167 -8.91 2.80 5.27
CA GLY A 167 -7.98 3.33 6.27
C GLY A 167 -7.55 4.79 6.19
N GLU A 168 -7.42 5.43 5.02
CA GLU A 168 -6.38 6.49 4.94
C GLU A 168 -6.71 7.69 4.05
N ALA A 169 -7.97 8.05 3.86
CA ALA A 169 -8.35 9.41 3.46
C ALA A 169 -9.86 9.61 3.68
N GLU A 170 -10.20 10.17 4.84
CA GLU A 170 -11.56 10.64 5.11
C GLU A 170 -11.67 12.08 4.65
N VAL A 171 -12.39 12.31 3.56
CA VAL A 171 -12.81 13.67 3.19
C VAL A 171 -14.01 13.96 4.09
N GLN A 172 -13.79 14.63 5.22
CA GLN A 172 -14.91 14.98 6.10
C GLN A 172 -15.92 15.83 5.32
N PRO A 173 -17.18 15.39 5.16
CA PRO A 173 -18.15 16.19 4.43
C PRO A 173 -18.43 17.48 5.22
N SER A 174 -18.18 18.63 4.61
CA SER A 174 -18.74 19.89 5.12
C SER A 174 -20.26 19.82 4.97
N ARG A 175 -21.00 20.35 5.95
CA ARG A 175 -22.49 20.39 5.94
C ARG A 175 -23.08 21.25 4.80
N ASP A 176 -22.26 21.76 3.89
CA ASP A 176 -22.71 22.66 2.84
C ASP A 176 -23.14 21.86 1.61
N HIS A 177 -24.40 22.04 1.21
CA HIS A 177 -25.11 21.26 0.20
C HIS A 177 -24.78 21.78 -1.21
N SER A 178 -23.49 21.94 -1.52
CA SER A 178 -23.07 22.53 -2.77
C SER A 178 -23.12 21.48 -3.90
N LYS A 179 -23.97 21.75 -4.90
CA LYS A 179 -24.21 20.86 -6.04
C LYS A 179 -23.17 21.12 -7.14
N GLY A 180 -22.38 20.11 -7.49
CA GLY A 180 -21.57 20.09 -8.71
C GLY A 180 -20.08 19.79 -8.50
N VAL A 181 -19.39 19.44 -9.58
CA VAL A 181 -17.96 19.05 -9.57
C VAL A 181 -17.06 20.16 -9.01
N LYS A 182 -17.37 21.43 -9.29
CA LYS A 182 -16.61 22.58 -8.80
C LYS A 182 -16.60 22.65 -7.26
N ALA A 183 -17.74 22.37 -6.64
CA ALA A 183 -17.85 22.33 -5.18
C ALA A 183 -17.02 21.21 -4.56
N VAL A 184 -16.99 20.05 -5.21
CA VAL A 184 -16.17 18.91 -4.79
C VAL A 184 -14.69 19.25 -4.89
N LEU A 185 -14.26 19.87 -5.99
CA LEU A 185 -12.87 20.30 -6.18
C LEU A 185 -12.46 21.37 -5.16
N GLU A 186 -13.33 22.34 -4.88
CA GLU A 186 -13.11 23.35 -3.84
C GLU A 186 -13.02 22.72 -2.44
N LEU A 187 -13.86 21.72 -2.14
CA LEU A 187 -13.81 20.98 -0.88
C LEU A 187 -12.48 20.22 -0.72
N ILE A 188 -12.08 19.45 -1.75
CA ILE A 188 -10.81 18.71 -1.76
C ILE A 188 -9.64 19.68 -1.58
N TRP A 189 -9.65 20.81 -2.30
CA TRP A 189 -8.61 21.82 -2.21
C TRP A 189 -8.54 22.42 -0.80
N ASN A 190 -9.68 22.78 -0.21
CA ASN A 190 -9.71 23.39 1.12
C ASN A 190 -9.20 22.46 2.23
N GLN A 191 -9.39 21.14 2.08
CA GLN A 191 -8.87 20.14 3.02
C GLN A 191 -7.41 19.77 2.77
N THR A 192 -6.97 19.80 1.52
CA THR A 192 -5.63 19.38 1.10
C THR A 192 -4.61 20.52 1.23
N ALA A 193 -5.00 21.75 0.89
CA ALA A 193 -4.13 22.92 0.89
C ALA A 193 -3.39 23.18 2.22
N PRO A 194 -3.98 22.94 3.42
CA PRO A 194 -3.26 23.06 4.69
C PRO A 194 -1.98 22.21 4.78
N LEU A 195 -1.95 21.02 4.15
CA LEU A 195 -0.78 20.14 4.16
C LEU A 195 0.40 20.71 3.36
N PHE A 196 0.11 21.60 2.41
CA PHE A 196 1.10 22.27 1.56
C PHE A 196 1.45 23.69 2.02
N LYS A 197 0.97 24.11 3.20
CA LYS A 197 1.36 25.36 3.86
C LYS A 197 2.36 25.09 4.99
N ARG A 198 3.16 26.10 5.37
CA ARG A 198 3.95 26.03 6.61
C ARG A 198 2.97 25.93 7.81
N PRO A 199 3.20 25.07 8.82
CA PRO A 199 4.42 24.28 9.11
C PRO A 199 4.45 22.85 8.56
N TYR A 200 3.41 22.39 7.86
CA TYR A 200 3.25 20.98 7.48
C TYR A 200 3.95 20.57 6.19
N LEU A 201 4.20 21.52 5.28
CA LEU A 201 4.78 21.26 3.95
C LEU A 201 6.02 20.36 3.96
N HIS A 202 7.00 20.64 4.83
CA HIS A 202 8.23 19.83 4.90
C HIS A 202 7.93 18.38 5.35
N LYS A 203 7.00 18.20 6.30
CA LYS A 203 6.60 16.87 6.75
C LYS A 203 5.92 16.09 5.62
N THR A 204 5.01 16.74 4.90
CA THR A 204 4.29 16.14 3.76
C THR A 204 5.27 15.70 2.67
N ILE A 205 6.17 16.58 2.23
CA ILE A 205 7.17 16.26 1.20
C ILE A 205 8.05 15.08 1.63
N LEU A 206 8.50 15.08 2.89
CA LEU A 206 9.33 14.00 3.43
C LEU A 206 8.59 12.65 3.41
N MET A 207 7.36 12.60 3.92
CA MET A 207 6.56 11.36 3.91
C MET A 207 6.27 10.88 2.49
N CYS A 208 5.90 11.79 1.58
CA CYS A 208 5.67 11.48 0.17
C CYS A 208 6.93 10.90 -0.50
N PHE A 209 8.12 11.42 -0.19
CA PHE A 209 9.37 10.91 -0.74
C PHE A 209 9.70 9.51 -0.22
N LEU A 210 9.55 9.27 1.09
CA LEU A 210 9.75 7.94 1.66
C LEU A 210 8.79 6.91 1.05
N GLN A 211 7.53 7.31 0.85
CA GLN A 211 6.52 6.44 0.25
C GLN A 211 6.80 6.16 -1.24
N PHE A 212 7.21 7.18 -1.99
CA PHE A 212 7.63 7.04 -3.39
C PHE A 212 8.82 6.07 -3.52
N GLY A 213 9.87 6.25 -2.70
CA GLY A 213 11.05 5.39 -2.72
C GLY A 213 10.79 3.97 -2.24
N THR A 214 9.76 3.75 -1.43
CA THR A 214 9.34 2.40 -1.06
C THR A 214 8.64 1.70 -2.23
N TYR A 215 7.71 2.39 -2.89
CA TYR A 215 6.92 1.82 -3.98
C TYR A 215 7.70 1.62 -5.27
N ILE A 216 8.69 2.47 -5.58
CA ILE A 216 9.54 2.28 -6.76
C ILE A 216 10.25 0.93 -6.72
N THR A 217 10.67 0.46 -5.54
CA THR A 217 11.29 -0.85 -5.38
C THR A 217 10.24 -1.93 -5.16
N ALA A 218 9.38 -1.79 -4.15
CA ALA A 218 8.45 -2.85 -3.73
C ALA A 218 7.40 -3.21 -4.79
N HIS A 219 6.96 -2.25 -5.61
CA HIS A 219 6.06 -2.53 -6.73
C HIS A 219 6.78 -2.52 -8.08
N GLY A 220 7.71 -1.58 -8.29
CA GLY A 220 8.41 -1.44 -9.56
C GLY A 220 9.25 -2.67 -9.92
N MET A 221 10.06 -3.15 -8.98
CA MET A 221 10.91 -4.32 -9.20
C MET A 221 10.14 -5.64 -9.02
N PHE A 222 9.14 -5.70 -8.14
CA PHE A 222 8.32 -6.90 -7.94
C PHE A 222 7.58 -7.33 -9.22
N MET A 223 7.22 -6.38 -10.07
CA MET A 223 6.61 -6.66 -11.37
C MET A 223 7.44 -7.65 -12.22
N PHE A 224 8.76 -7.58 -12.14
CA PHE A 224 9.70 -8.41 -12.91
C PHE A 224 10.24 -9.60 -12.09
N PHE A 225 9.83 -9.72 -10.82
CA PHE A 225 10.35 -10.70 -9.88
C PHE A 225 10.19 -12.15 -10.37
N PRO A 226 9.00 -12.62 -10.81
CA PRO A 226 8.85 -14.02 -11.17
C PRO A 226 9.69 -14.42 -12.38
N GLY A 227 9.76 -13.57 -13.41
CA GLY A 227 10.57 -13.83 -14.60
C GLY A 227 12.07 -13.83 -14.32
N LEU A 228 12.54 -12.87 -13.51
CA LEU A 228 13.95 -12.79 -13.12
C LEU A 228 14.39 -13.99 -12.30
N LEU A 229 13.56 -14.40 -11.33
CA LEU A 229 13.83 -15.59 -10.53
C LEU A 229 13.83 -16.86 -11.37
N ASP A 230 12.92 -16.96 -12.33
CA ASP A 230 12.83 -18.12 -13.20
C ASP A 230 14.09 -18.31 -14.06
N GLN A 231 14.64 -17.21 -14.59
CA GLN A 231 15.90 -17.25 -15.34
C GLN A 231 17.08 -17.67 -14.46
N LEU A 232 17.15 -17.19 -13.20
CA LEU A 232 18.15 -17.62 -12.22
C LEU A 232 18.04 -19.11 -11.87
N VAL A 233 16.82 -19.61 -11.69
CA VAL A 233 16.56 -21.04 -11.42
C VAL A 233 16.97 -21.90 -12.60
N LYS A 234 16.60 -21.50 -13.83
CA LYS A 234 16.96 -22.23 -15.06
C LYS A 234 18.47 -22.25 -15.30
N ALA A 235 19.18 -21.14 -15.02
CA ALA A 235 20.64 -21.10 -15.10
C ALA A 235 21.29 -22.12 -14.15
N GLN A 236 20.76 -22.25 -12.93
CA GLN A 236 21.24 -23.22 -11.94
C GLN A 236 20.94 -24.67 -12.35
N GLU A 237 19.74 -24.95 -12.85
CA GLU A 237 19.38 -26.28 -13.36
C GLU A 237 20.23 -26.70 -14.56
N ALA A 238 20.71 -25.73 -15.37
CA ALA A 238 21.65 -25.95 -16.46
C ALA A 238 23.11 -26.15 -16.00
N GLY A 239 23.39 -26.07 -14.69
CA GLY A 239 24.74 -26.24 -14.14
C GLY A 239 25.65 -25.01 -14.26
N ILE A 240 25.08 -23.81 -14.43
CA ILE A 240 25.85 -22.56 -14.45
C ILE A 240 26.06 -22.08 -13.00
N ASP A 241 27.21 -22.43 -12.43
CA ASP A 241 27.52 -22.14 -11.02
C ASP A 241 27.91 -20.68 -10.73
N ARG A 242 28.29 -19.92 -11.78
CA ARG A 242 28.85 -18.56 -11.67
C ARG A 242 28.29 -17.65 -12.74
N ILE A 243 27.34 -16.80 -12.35
CA ILE A 243 26.74 -15.79 -13.21
C ILE A 243 26.08 -14.72 -12.35
N THR A 244 26.24 -13.45 -12.72
CA THR A 244 25.58 -12.36 -12.01
C THR A 244 24.12 -12.23 -12.44
N LEU A 245 23.32 -11.56 -11.62
CA LEU A 245 21.91 -11.31 -11.92
C LEU A 245 21.72 -10.53 -13.22
N CYS A 246 22.53 -9.51 -13.47
CA CYS A 246 22.41 -8.69 -14.68
C CYS A 246 22.94 -9.41 -15.93
N ASP A 247 23.98 -10.23 -15.81
CA ASP A 247 24.46 -11.04 -16.95
C ASP A 247 23.39 -12.03 -17.43
N ILE A 248 22.61 -12.62 -16.51
CA ILE A 248 21.46 -13.46 -16.88
C ILE A 248 20.40 -12.68 -17.65
N VAL A 249 20.08 -11.46 -17.19
CA VAL A 249 19.08 -10.60 -17.83
C VAL A 249 19.51 -10.24 -19.25
N TYR A 250 20.78 -9.84 -19.44
CA TYR A 250 21.31 -9.48 -20.76
C TYR A 250 21.43 -10.67 -21.71
N ALA A 251 21.64 -11.87 -21.18
CA ALA A 251 21.83 -13.07 -21.98
C ALA A 251 20.57 -13.52 -22.74
N HIS A 252 19.40 -12.89 -22.52
CA HIS A 252 18.10 -13.19 -23.17
C HIS A 252 17.99 -14.66 -23.62
N ASN A 253 17.68 -15.55 -22.66
CA ASN A 253 17.72 -17.00 -22.81
C ASN A 253 19.11 -17.56 -23.16
N PRO A 254 19.95 -17.93 -22.16
CA PRO A 254 21.23 -18.61 -22.42
C PRO A 254 21.11 -19.97 -23.17
N LEU A 255 19.89 -20.43 -23.46
CA LEU A 255 19.58 -21.71 -24.10
C LEU A 255 19.21 -21.59 -25.60
N GLU A 256 19.22 -20.40 -26.21
CA GLU A 256 19.03 -20.24 -27.67
C GLU A 256 20.20 -20.78 -28.53
N ALA A 257 21.22 -21.38 -27.91
CA ALA A 257 22.25 -22.13 -28.62
C ALA A 257 21.74 -23.45 -29.25
N SER A 258 20.47 -23.84 -29.03
CA SER A 258 19.91 -25.10 -29.53
C SER A 258 18.64 -24.93 -30.39
N GLY A 259 18.67 -24.04 -31.40
CA GLY A 259 17.93 -24.20 -32.67
C GLY A 259 16.42 -24.55 -32.64
N GLN A 260 15.68 -24.27 -31.56
CA GLN A 260 14.27 -24.62 -31.43
C GLN A 260 13.43 -23.33 -31.38
N SER A 261 12.84 -22.99 -32.52
CA SER A 261 12.11 -21.75 -32.81
C SER A 261 10.70 -21.70 -32.19
N THR A 262 10.56 -22.08 -30.91
CA THR A 262 9.27 -22.05 -30.21
C THR A 262 9.46 -21.44 -28.82
N CYS A 263 9.18 -20.14 -28.71
CA CYS A 263 9.15 -19.41 -27.44
C CYS A 263 8.06 -20.04 -26.56
N THR A 264 8.46 -20.80 -25.54
CA THR A 264 7.54 -21.37 -24.55
C THR A 264 8.01 -20.91 -23.17
N GLN A 265 7.39 -19.86 -22.64
CA GLN A 265 7.66 -19.35 -21.30
C GLN A 265 6.75 -20.08 -20.30
N SER A 266 7.37 -20.94 -19.50
CA SER A 266 6.72 -21.56 -18.33
C SER A 266 7.57 -21.29 -17.09
N LEU A 267 6.89 -21.00 -15.98
CA LEU A 267 7.54 -20.81 -14.68
C LEU A 267 7.82 -22.16 -14.03
N SER A 268 9.05 -22.36 -13.57
CA SER A 268 9.44 -23.52 -12.78
C SER A 268 8.66 -23.58 -11.46
N LEU A 269 8.34 -24.80 -11.00
CA LEU A 269 7.72 -25.01 -9.69
C LEU A 269 8.60 -24.48 -8.55
N ALA A 270 9.92 -24.48 -8.75
CA ALA A 270 10.87 -23.89 -7.83
C ALA A 270 10.64 -22.37 -7.68
N THR A 271 10.41 -21.65 -8.79
CA THR A 271 10.10 -20.21 -8.81
C THR A 271 8.90 -19.89 -7.92
N TYR A 272 7.80 -20.66 -8.05
CA TYR A 272 6.64 -20.53 -7.16
C TYR A 272 6.97 -20.82 -5.68
N GLY A 273 7.87 -21.76 -5.40
CA GLY A 273 8.35 -22.03 -4.04
C GLY A 273 9.06 -20.82 -3.40
N TYR A 274 9.89 -20.11 -4.16
CA TYR A 274 10.55 -18.90 -3.69
C TYR A 274 9.57 -17.73 -3.50
N SER A 275 8.56 -17.62 -4.35
CA SER A 275 7.45 -16.67 -4.18
C SER A 275 6.68 -16.89 -2.89
N ILE A 276 6.30 -18.14 -2.61
CA ILE A 276 5.63 -18.51 -1.34
C ILE A 276 6.53 -18.15 -0.15
N THR A 277 7.83 -18.36 -0.30
CA THR A 277 8.79 -18.02 0.75
C THR A 277 8.85 -16.51 1.02
N LEU A 278 8.87 -15.68 -0.03
CA LEU A 278 8.77 -14.22 0.09
C LEU A 278 7.50 -13.83 0.85
N ASP A 279 6.35 -14.39 0.49
CA ASP A 279 5.06 -14.07 1.13
C ASP A 279 5.03 -14.48 2.62
N ILE A 280 5.61 -15.62 2.96
CA ILE A 280 5.75 -16.05 4.37
C ILE A 280 6.65 -15.07 5.15
N ILE A 281 7.79 -14.66 4.57
CA ILE A 281 8.67 -13.67 5.17
C ILE A 281 7.92 -12.35 5.38
N TYR A 282 7.07 -11.94 4.42
CA TYR A 282 6.22 -10.75 4.55
C TYR A 282 5.23 -10.85 5.72
N VAL A 283 4.51 -11.96 5.83
CA VAL A 283 3.55 -12.15 6.94
C VAL A 283 4.26 -12.13 8.29
N LEU A 284 5.37 -12.87 8.42
CA LEU A 284 6.15 -12.92 9.66
C LEU A 284 6.79 -11.57 9.99
N GLY A 285 7.32 -10.86 8.99
CA GLY A 285 7.96 -9.58 9.18
C GLY A 285 6.99 -8.49 9.62
N PHE A 286 5.76 -8.43 9.07
CA PHE A 286 4.74 -7.50 9.57
C PHE A 286 4.37 -7.78 11.03
N LEU A 287 4.27 -9.06 11.43
CA LEU A 287 4.03 -9.43 12.83
C LEU A 287 5.18 -8.97 13.73
N VAL A 288 6.43 -9.24 13.34
CA VAL A 288 7.64 -8.86 14.08
C VAL A 288 7.73 -7.34 14.21
N ILE A 289 7.52 -6.59 13.13
CA ILE A 289 7.51 -5.13 13.14
C ILE A 289 6.43 -4.62 14.11
N GLY A 290 5.21 -5.17 14.06
CA GLY A 290 4.13 -4.79 14.97
C GLY A 290 4.50 -4.96 16.45
N LEU A 291 5.24 -6.01 16.80
CA LEU A 291 5.73 -6.25 18.17
C LEU A 291 6.91 -5.34 18.54
N LEU A 292 7.82 -5.06 17.59
CA LEU A 292 9.03 -4.29 17.83
C LEU A 292 8.81 -2.77 17.82
N VAL A 293 7.77 -2.25 17.16
CA VAL A 293 7.52 -0.81 17.00
C VAL A 293 7.52 -0.07 18.33
N ASN A 294 6.91 -0.65 19.37
CA ASN A 294 6.84 -0.03 20.69
C ASN A 294 8.16 -0.12 21.47
N ALA A 295 8.99 -1.13 21.19
CA ALA A 295 10.24 -1.39 21.91
C ALA A 295 11.43 -0.63 21.31
N VAL A 296 11.58 -0.68 19.99
CA VAL A 296 12.75 -0.15 19.26
C VAL A 296 12.48 1.27 18.72
N GLY A 297 11.21 1.63 18.55
CA GLY A 297 10.78 2.90 17.97
C GLY A 297 10.78 2.88 16.44
N ARG A 298 9.98 3.77 15.84
CA ARG A 298 9.71 3.80 14.39
C ARG A 298 10.94 4.20 13.55
N LEU A 299 11.76 5.14 14.04
CA LEU A 299 12.93 5.64 13.32
C LEU A 299 13.94 4.51 13.05
N ALA A 300 14.28 3.74 14.08
CA ALA A 300 15.24 2.65 13.97
C ALA A 300 14.77 1.57 12.99
N ILE A 301 13.47 1.25 12.98
CA ILE A 301 12.89 0.31 12.03
C ILE A 301 13.03 0.82 10.59
N LEU A 302 12.66 2.09 10.33
CA LEU A 302 12.80 2.69 9.00
C LEU A 302 14.25 2.65 8.49
N VAL A 303 15.19 3.11 9.31
CA VAL A 303 16.62 3.15 8.96
C VAL A 303 17.18 1.75 8.71
N PHE A 304 16.86 0.78 9.58
CA PHE A 304 17.36 -0.59 9.44
C PHE A 304 16.80 -1.27 8.19
N VAL A 305 15.49 -1.18 7.96
CA VAL A 305 14.85 -1.82 6.79
C VAL A 305 15.32 -1.16 5.50
N PHE A 306 15.33 0.17 5.39
CA PHE A 306 15.79 0.85 4.17
C PHE A 306 17.27 0.59 3.87
N THR A 307 18.13 0.63 4.89
CA THR A 307 19.56 0.36 4.70
C THR A 307 19.80 -1.11 4.35
N GLY A 308 19.13 -2.04 5.04
CA GLY A 308 19.24 -3.47 4.76
C GLY A 308 18.78 -3.83 3.36
N CYS A 309 17.58 -3.38 2.95
CA CYS A 309 17.07 -3.63 1.61
C CYS A 309 17.93 -2.97 0.51
N GLY A 310 18.38 -1.73 0.73
CA GLY A 310 19.27 -1.04 -0.21
C GLY A 310 20.63 -1.72 -0.36
N ALA A 311 21.25 -2.14 0.75
CA ALA A 311 22.52 -2.87 0.73
C ALA A 311 22.38 -4.25 0.08
N CYS A 312 21.31 -4.99 0.39
CA CYS A 312 21.01 -6.27 -0.24
C CYS A 312 20.84 -6.14 -1.76
N GLY A 313 20.16 -5.10 -2.23
CA GLY A 313 20.01 -4.86 -3.66
C GLY A 313 21.34 -4.54 -4.38
N VAL A 314 22.24 -3.77 -3.76
CA VAL A 314 23.60 -3.55 -4.28
C VAL A 314 24.41 -4.84 -4.28
N LEU A 315 24.32 -5.66 -3.22
CA LEU A 315 25.02 -6.94 -3.18
C LEU A 315 24.46 -7.93 -4.21
N ALA A 316 23.15 -7.89 -4.51
CA ALA A 316 22.52 -8.79 -5.46
C ALA A 316 23.12 -8.67 -6.88
N ILE A 317 23.55 -7.47 -7.28
CA ILE A 317 24.18 -7.23 -8.58
C ILE A 317 25.68 -7.57 -8.61
N LEU A 318 26.37 -7.54 -7.46
CA LEU A 318 27.81 -7.77 -7.36
C LEU A 318 28.16 -9.26 -7.17
N VAL A 319 27.24 -10.03 -6.62
CA VAL A 319 27.44 -11.45 -6.33
C VAL A 319 27.17 -12.28 -7.59
N ASP A 320 28.16 -13.12 -7.94
CA ASP A 320 28.16 -14.06 -9.06
C ASP A 320 27.59 -15.46 -8.69
N ILE A 321 27.24 -15.66 -7.42
CA ILE A 321 26.60 -16.89 -6.94
C ILE A 321 25.07 -16.72 -7.09
N PRO A 322 24.41 -17.45 -8.01
CA PRO A 322 23.02 -17.19 -8.38
C PRO A 322 22.05 -17.38 -7.20
N LEU A 323 22.24 -18.42 -6.40
CA LEU A 323 21.41 -18.68 -5.21
C LEU A 323 21.50 -17.54 -4.18
N LEU A 324 22.70 -17.00 -3.95
CA LEU A 324 22.88 -15.90 -3.00
C LEU A 324 22.29 -14.59 -3.55
N SER A 325 22.50 -14.31 -4.84
CA SER A 325 21.90 -13.15 -5.51
C SER A 325 20.36 -13.19 -5.45
N MET A 326 19.76 -14.37 -5.65
CA MET A 326 18.32 -14.60 -5.50
C MET A 326 17.79 -14.25 -4.10
N TRP A 327 18.46 -14.73 -3.04
CA TRP A 327 18.07 -14.37 -1.66
C TRP A 327 18.26 -12.88 -1.35
N LEU A 328 19.33 -12.27 -1.87
CA LEU A 328 19.55 -10.83 -1.72
C LEU A 328 18.47 -10.01 -2.42
N TYR A 329 18.02 -10.45 -3.60
CA TYR A 329 16.89 -9.85 -4.31
C TYR A 329 15.56 -10.00 -3.53
N ILE A 330 15.29 -11.17 -2.94
CA ILE A 330 14.15 -11.38 -2.03
C ILE A 330 14.23 -10.42 -0.83
N MET A 331 15.42 -10.26 -0.23
CA MET A 331 15.61 -9.34 0.90
C MET A 331 15.45 -7.86 0.50
N MET A 332 15.85 -7.49 -0.72
CA MET A 332 15.60 -6.16 -1.27
C MET A 332 14.09 -5.86 -1.36
N MET A 333 13.29 -6.86 -1.75
CA MET A 333 11.83 -6.71 -1.84
C MET A 333 11.18 -6.40 -0.50
N MET A 334 11.80 -6.75 0.63
CA MET A 334 11.23 -6.50 1.97
C MET A 334 11.09 -5.01 2.31
N SER A 335 11.54 -4.10 1.44
CA SER A 335 11.30 -2.66 1.58
C SER A 335 9.81 -2.35 1.71
N GLY A 336 8.90 -3.18 1.18
CA GLY A 336 7.45 -2.99 1.31
C GLY A 336 6.94 -2.87 2.75
N PHE A 337 7.66 -3.38 3.75
CA PHE A 337 7.32 -3.19 5.16
C PHE A 337 7.25 -1.73 5.59
N THR A 338 8.11 -0.89 5.02
CA THR A 338 8.19 0.52 5.41
C THR A 338 6.93 1.28 5.04
N VAL A 339 6.10 0.81 4.10
CA VAL A 339 4.78 1.39 3.80
C VAL A 339 3.94 1.53 5.07
N SER A 340 3.82 0.45 5.84
CA SER A 340 3.04 0.43 7.08
C SER A 340 3.62 1.37 8.15
N VAL A 341 4.94 1.45 8.23
CA VAL A 341 5.65 2.25 9.22
C VAL A 341 5.57 3.74 8.87
N VAL A 342 5.72 4.10 7.59
CA VAL A 342 5.59 5.48 7.08
C VAL A 342 4.14 5.98 7.24
N SER A 343 3.14 5.16 6.93
CA SER A 343 1.73 5.50 7.21
C SER A 343 1.52 5.78 8.70
N ALA A 344 2.05 4.93 9.58
CA ALA A 344 1.90 5.12 11.02
C ALA A 344 2.65 6.36 11.55
N VAL A 345 3.86 6.65 11.04
CA VAL A 345 4.57 7.91 11.34
C VAL A 345 3.79 9.12 10.85
N THR A 346 3.14 9.03 9.69
CA THR A 346 2.31 10.11 9.15
C THR A 346 1.11 10.41 10.06
N VAL A 347 0.47 9.39 10.62
CA VAL A 347 -0.60 9.56 11.62
C VAL A 347 -0.09 10.30 12.87
N ASP A 348 1.12 10.00 13.34
CA ASP A 348 1.70 10.62 14.53
C ASP A 348 2.15 12.08 14.29
N LEU A 349 2.56 12.41 13.06
CA LEU A 349 3.11 13.74 12.70
C LEU A 349 2.06 14.84 12.50
N PHE A 350 0.84 14.45 12.12
CA PHE A 350 -0.23 15.34 11.72
C PHE A 350 -1.36 15.37 12.77
N PRO A 351 -2.04 16.53 12.95
CA PRO A 351 -3.17 16.65 13.85
C PRO A 351 -4.36 15.83 13.34
N THR A 352 -5.23 15.38 14.26
CA THR A 352 -6.37 14.47 13.99
C THR A 352 -7.22 14.86 12.77
N SER A 353 -7.47 16.15 12.56
CA SER A 353 -8.26 16.66 11.43
C SER A 353 -7.60 16.48 10.06
N LEU A 354 -6.28 16.30 10.01
CA LEU A 354 -5.50 16.18 8.76
C LEU A 354 -4.83 14.81 8.59
N ARG A 355 -4.87 13.93 9.61
CA ARG A 355 -4.17 12.62 9.60
C ARG A 355 -4.55 11.79 8.38
N ALA A 356 -5.85 11.57 8.16
CA ALA A 356 -6.30 10.72 7.06
C ALA A 356 -5.86 11.32 5.70
N MET A 357 -6.02 12.63 5.49
CA MET A 357 -5.56 13.29 4.26
C MET A 357 -4.05 13.15 4.05
N ALA A 358 -3.25 13.30 5.11
CA ALA A 358 -1.80 13.19 5.02
C ALA A 358 -1.35 11.80 4.59
N VAL A 359 -1.94 10.76 5.19
CA VAL A 359 -1.60 9.39 4.82
C VAL A 359 -2.05 9.10 3.39
N GLY A 360 -3.26 9.51 3.00
CA GLY A 360 -3.78 9.34 1.65
C GLY A 360 -2.90 9.97 0.58
N ILE A 361 -2.48 11.23 0.78
CA ILE A 361 -1.58 11.91 -0.16
C ILE A 361 -0.22 11.22 -0.22
N SER A 362 0.35 10.81 0.92
CA SER A 362 1.62 10.10 0.93
C SER A 362 1.54 8.79 0.14
N LEU A 363 0.47 8.00 0.33
CA LEU A 363 0.21 6.78 -0.44
C LEU A 363 0.00 7.04 -1.92
N MET A 364 -0.67 8.13 -2.32
CA MET A 364 -0.78 8.49 -3.73
C MET A 364 0.59 8.76 -4.35
N CYS A 365 1.47 9.47 -3.64
CA CYS A 365 2.87 9.62 -4.07
C CYS A 365 3.59 8.27 -4.16
N GLY A 366 3.32 7.34 -3.24
CA GLY A 366 3.76 5.95 -3.33
C GLY A 366 3.33 5.29 -4.64
N ARG A 367 2.03 5.30 -4.94
CA ARG A 367 1.50 4.68 -6.17
C ARG A 367 2.08 5.29 -7.43
N ILE A 368 2.33 6.61 -7.44
CA ILE A 368 3.05 7.29 -8.53
C ILE A 368 4.48 6.72 -8.64
N GLY A 369 5.15 6.48 -7.52
CA GLY A 369 6.44 5.78 -7.48
C GLY A 369 6.39 4.35 -8.01
N GLY A 370 5.30 3.62 -7.77
CA GLY A 370 5.09 2.29 -8.35
C GLY A 370 4.90 2.34 -9.87
N VAL A 371 4.04 3.24 -10.36
CA VAL A 371 3.86 3.50 -11.81
C VAL A 371 5.18 3.88 -12.47
N PHE A 372 5.94 4.78 -11.85
CA PHE A 372 7.24 5.18 -12.34
C PHE A 372 8.24 4.01 -12.32
N GLY A 373 8.29 3.26 -11.23
CA GLY A 373 9.22 2.14 -11.03
C GLY A 373 9.00 0.99 -12.01
N THR A 374 7.74 0.57 -12.27
CA THR A 374 7.48 -0.52 -13.21
C THR A 374 7.84 -0.13 -14.64
N ASN A 375 7.61 1.13 -15.04
CA ASN A 375 8.01 1.61 -16.36
C ASN A 375 9.52 1.85 -16.46
N LEU A 376 10.15 2.35 -15.39
CA LEU A 376 11.61 2.49 -15.32
C LEU A 376 12.28 1.12 -15.52
N ALA A 377 11.86 0.11 -14.75
CA ALA A 377 12.36 -1.25 -14.90
C ALA A 377 12.01 -1.83 -16.28
N GLY A 378 10.79 -1.68 -16.78
CA GLY A 378 10.42 -2.20 -18.10
C GLY A 378 11.24 -1.62 -19.27
N LEU A 379 11.71 -0.38 -19.17
CA LEU A 379 12.51 0.26 -20.21
C LEU A 379 14.01 -0.02 -20.09
N LEU A 380 14.53 -0.13 -18.86
CA LEU A 380 15.96 -0.16 -18.60
C LEU A 380 16.48 -1.53 -18.17
N LEU A 381 15.65 -2.47 -17.71
CA LEU A 381 16.13 -3.72 -17.14
C LEU A 381 16.92 -4.55 -18.18
N ASP A 382 16.43 -4.65 -19.41
CA ASP A 382 17.06 -5.47 -20.46
C ASP A 382 18.32 -4.82 -21.06
N SER A 383 18.44 -3.49 -21.00
CA SER A 383 19.56 -2.75 -21.62
C SER A 383 20.59 -2.26 -20.62
N GLN A 384 20.15 -1.93 -19.41
CA GLN A 384 20.90 -1.30 -18.33
C GLN A 384 20.38 -1.80 -16.97
N CYS A 385 20.47 -3.11 -16.73
CA CYS A 385 20.07 -3.77 -15.49
C CYS A 385 20.77 -3.15 -14.27
N GLU A 386 22.09 -2.92 -14.35
CA GLU A 386 22.87 -2.34 -13.25
C GLU A 386 22.35 -0.94 -12.88
N LEU A 387 21.96 -0.14 -13.86
CA LEU A 387 21.41 1.20 -13.63
C LEU A 387 20.04 1.12 -12.95
N THR A 388 19.20 0.16 -13.37
CA THR A 388 17.86 -0.03 -12.78
C THR A 388 17.97 -0.40 -11.29
N PHE A 389 18.81 -1.37 -10.95
CA PHE A 389 19.11 -1.72 -9.56
C PHE A 389 19.81 -0.59 -8.81
N GLY A 390 20.77 0.09 -9.45
CA GLY A 390 21.48 1.23 -8.89
C GLY A 390 20.56 2.38 -8.48
N ILE A 391 19.59 2.75 -9.34
CA ILE A 391 18.60 3.80 -9.05
C ILE A 391 17.72 3.40 -7.87
N THR A 392 17.15 2.19 -7.90
CA THR A 392 16.24 1.72 -6.84
C THR A 392 16.96 1.59 -5.48
N CYS A 393 18.17 1.04 -5.45
CA CYS A 393 18.97 0.92 -4.23
C CYS A 393 19.41 2.28 -3.68
N SER A 394 19.85 3.19 -4.56
CA SER A 394 20.26 4.55 -4.15
C SER A 394 19.10 5.33 -3.53
N ILE A 395 17.90 5.19 -4.09
CA ILE A 395 16.69 5.80 -3.53
C ILE A 395 16.38 5.22 -2.14
N LEU A 396 16.48 3.90 -1.94
CA LEU A 396 16.26 3.30 -0.61
C LEU A 396 17.29 3.79 0.42
N LEU A 397 18.57 3.86 0.06
CA LEU A 397 19.61 4.39 0.94
C LEU A 397 19.39 5.88 1.25
N LEU A 398 18.93 6.66 0.28
CA LEU A 398 18.52 8.04 0.49
C LEU A 398 17.30 8.14 1.43
N CYS A 399 16.30 7.26 1.29
CA CYS A 399 15.17 7.18 2.22
C CYS A 399 15.62 6.86 3.66
N SER A 400 16.66 6.02 3.83
CA SER A 400 17.27 5.77 5.14
C SER A 400 17.84 7.05 5.75
N VAL A 401 18.63 7.83 4.99
CA VAL A 401 19.19 9.11 5.45
C VAL A 401 18.08 10.12 5.77
N LEU A 402 17.09 10.24 4.89
CA LEU A 402 15.97 11.15 5.05
C LEU A 402 15.09 10.82 6.27
N SER A 403 15.07 9.55 6.70
CA SER A 403 14.33 9.14 7.90
C SER A 403 14.82 9.84 9.17
N PHE A 404 16.10 10.25 9.25
CA PHE A 404 16.61 11.02 10.39
C PHE A 404 16.04 12.44 10.48
N PHE A 405 15.55 13.00 9.38
CA PHE A 405 14.97 14.35 9.33
C PHE A 405 13.48 14.37 9.72
N ILE A 406 12.93 13.22 10.13
CA ILE A 406 11.54 13.15 10.58
C ILE A 406 11.42 13.87 11.94
N PRO A 407 10.66 14.97 12.02
CA PRO A 407 10.60 15.79 13.23
C PRO A 407 9.88 15.06 14.36
N ASN A 408 10.41 15.18 15.58
CA ASN A 408 9.84 14.64 16.83
C ASN A 408 9.64 13.11 16.86
N ILE A 409 10.25 12.33 15.95
CA ILE A 409 10.07 10.87 15.91
C ILE A 409 10.57 10.13 17.17
N ASN A 410 11.49 10.75 17.93
CA ASN A 410 12.05 10.19 19.17
C ASN A 410 11.35 10.69 20.44
N LYS A 411 10.40 11.64 20.34
CA LYS A 411 9.67 12.11 21.53
C LYS A 411 8.57 11.10 21.84
N LYS A 412 8.70 10.39 22.97
CA LYS A 412 7.58 9.63 23.54
C LYS A 412 6.41 10.60 23.72
N VAL A 413 5.23 10.21 23.22
CA VAL A 413 3.98 10.97 23.42
C VAL A 413 3.83 11.21 24.92
N GLN A 414 4.04 12.46 25.36
CA GLN A 414 3.68 12.82 26.71
C GLN A 414 2.15 12.90 26.75
N PRO A 415 1.47 12.29 27.73
CA PRO A 415 0.04 12.49 27.88
C PRO A 415 -0.21 14.00 28.03
N GLU A 416 -1.11 14.55 27.23
CA GLU A 416 -1.48 15.97 27.32
C GLU A 416 -1.90 16.27 28.77
N SER A 417 -1.11 17.11 29.45
CA SER A 417 -1.48 17.63 30.76
C SER A 417 -2.68 18.55 30.58
N SER A 418 -3.75 18.18 31.27
CA SER A 418 -5.12 18.67 31.23
C SER A 418 -5.28 20.18 31.42
#